data_AF-A0A9W6M3V3-F1
#
_entry.id   AF-A0A9W6M3V3-F1
#
_cell.length_a   1.000
_cell.length_b   1.000
_cell.length_c   1.000
_cell.angle_alpha   90.00
_cell.angle_beta   90.00
_cell.angle_gamma   90.00
#
_symmetry.space_group_name_H-M   'P 1'
#
loop_
_entity.id
_entity.type
_entity.pdbx_description
1 polymer ?
#
loop_
_entity_poly.entity_id
_entity_poly.type
_entity_poly.pdbx_seq_one_letter_code
_entity_poly.pdbx_strand_id
1 'polypeptide(L)'
;MTHRFDEAALAGVLGHMNEDHRDDNLLIVRAFGEPGAVAAAMRSFDGSGGSWVATREDGSTHDVRVTWLGGPITERREVRREIVALYDAACAHLGVEPRPHD
;
A
#
# COMPACT_ATOMS: atom_id res chain seq x y z
N MET A 1 -16.29 13.03 -6.48
CA MET A 1 -16.03 12.79 -5.04
C MET A 1 -15.35 11.44 -4.91
N THR A 2 -14.32 11.32 -4.08
CA THR A 2 -13.64 10.03 -3.84
C THR A 2 -14.52 9.12 -3.00
N HIS A 3 -14.67 7.85 -3.41
CA HIS A 3 -15.44 6.87 -2.64
C HIS A 3 -14.81 6.65 -1.26
N ARG A 4 -15.64 6.55 -0.22
CA ARG A 4 -15.20 6.28 1.15
C ARG A 4 -15.72 4.90 1.56
N PHE A 5 -14.81 4.06 2.03
CA PHE A 5 -15.14 2.75 2.58
C PHE A 5 -15.59 2.89 4.04
N ASP A 6 -16.40 1.93 4.49
CA ASP A 6 -16.80 1.85 5.90
C ASP A 6 -15.62 1.44 6.80
N GLU A 7 -15.82 1.62 8.11
CA GLU A 7 -14.80 1.35 9.11
C GLU A 7 -14.41 -0.14 9.19
N ALA A 8 -15.35 -1.05 8.94
CA ALA A 8 -15.08 -2.49 8.96
C ALA A 8 -14.19 -2.90 7.78
N ALA A 9 -14.41 -2.32 6.60
CA ALA A 9 -13.57 -2.52 5.43
C ALA A 9 -12.16 -1.97 5.67
N LEU A 10 -12.05 -0.75 6.22
CA LEU A 10 -10.77 -0.15 6.58
C LEU A 10 -10.02 -1.02 7.60
N ALA A 11 -10.64 -1.34 8.74
CA ALA A 11 -10.01 -2.11 9.80
C ALA A 11 -9.53 -3.49 9.31
N GLY A 12 -10.38 -4.21 8.57
CA GLY A 12 -10.02 -5.55 8.07
C GLY A 12 -8.89 -5.55 7.06
N VAL A 13 -8.86 -4.58 6.14
CA VAL A 13 -7.77 -4.48 5.15
C VAL A 13 -6.48 -3.97 5.80
N LEU A 14 -6.56 -2.92 6.63
CA LEU A 14 -5.37 -2.34 7.28
C LEU A 14 -4.72 -3.34 8.25
N GLY A 15 -5.50 -4.10 9.01
CA GLY A 15 -4.99 -5.17 9.88
C GLY A 15 -4.20 -6.20 9.08
N HIS A 16 -4.83 -6.78 8.06
CA HIS A 16 -4.19 -7.77 7.18
C HIS A 16 -2.91 -7.22 6.51
N MET A 17 -2.96 -6.00 5.97
CA MET A 17 -1.79 -5.39 5.33
C MET A 17 -0.63 -5.15 6.30
N ASN A 18 -0.93 -4.75 7.53
CA ASN A 18 0.10 -4.40 8.51
C ASN A 18 0.59 -5.60 9.34
N GLU A 19 -0.11 -6.73 9.32
CA GLU A 19 0.30 -7.95 10.00
C GLU A 19 1.03 -8.90 9.04
N ASP A 20 0.41 -9.19 7.89
CA ASP A 20 0.84 -10.24 6.97
C ASP A 20 1.68 -9.72 5.79
N HIS A 21 1.54 -8.44 5.44
CA HIS A 21 2.13 -7.84 4.23
C HIS A 21 3.05 -6.64 4.52
N ARG A 22 3.76 -6.66 5.66
CA ARG A 22 4.68 -5.58 6.06
C ARG A 22 5.80 -5.33 5.05
N ASP A 23 6.38 -6.39 4.50
CA ASP A 23 7.43 -6.27 3.49
C ASP A 23 6.88 -5.73 2.16
N ASP A 24 5.66 -6.09 1.79
CA ASP A 24 4.99 -5.57 0.59
C ASP A 24 4.71 -4.07 0.74
N ASN A 25 4.25 -3.62 1.92
CA ASN A 25 4.09 -2.19 2.23
C ASN A 25 5.42 -1.43 2.04
N LEU A 26 6.53 -2.01 2.51
CA LEU A 26 7.85 -1.39 2.38
C LEU A 26 8.27 -1.28 0.90
N LEU A 27 8.05 -2.32 0.11
CA LEU A 27 8.36 -2.31 -1.33
C LEU A 27 7.52 -1.26 -2.08
N ILE A 28 6.21 -1.20 -1.82
CA ILE A 28 5.31 -0.19 -2.41
C ILE A 28 5.79 1.23 -2.09
N VAL A 29 6.09 1.49 -0.81
CA VAL A 29 6.53 2.81 -0.37
C VAL A 29 7.88 3.19 -0.96
N ARG A 30 8.84 2.25 -1.02
CA ARG A 30 10.14 2.48 -1.64
C ARG A 30 10.04 2.81 -3.13
N ALA A 31 9.16 2.12 -3.85
CA ALA A 31 8.99 2.32 -5.28
C ALA A 31 8.28 3.65 -5.62
N PHE A 32 7.30 4.08 -4.81
CA PHE A 32 6.39 5.15 -5.22
C PHE A 32 6.37 6.39 -4.32
N GLY A 33 7.19 6.47 -3.27
CA GLY A 33 7.20 7.64 -2.38
C GLY A 33 8.52 7.89 -1.65
N GLU A 34 8.99 6.92 -0.89
CA GLU A 34 10.15 7.07 0.00
C GLU A 34 11.18 5.94 -0.25
N PRO A 35 12.08 6.10 -1.25
CA PRO A 35 13.06 5.07 -1.62
C PRO A 35 13.99 4.63 -0.48
N GLY A 36 14.26 5.52 0.49
CA GLY A 36 15.11 5.25 1.65
C GLY A 36 14.37 4.70 2.88
N ALA A 37 13.08 4.36 2.77
CA ALA A 37 12.34 3.82 3.90
C ALA A 37 12.94 2.48 4.36
N VAL A 38 12.92 2.22 5.67
CA VAL A 38 13.30 0.93 6.29
C VAL A 38 12.10 0.19 6.87
N ALA A 39 10.98 0.86 7.06
CA ALA A 39 9.70 0.25 7.40
C ALA A 39 8.56 1.07 6.79
N ALA A 40 7.41 0.43 6.58
CA ALA A 40 6.20 1.11 6.18
C ALA A 40 4.96 0.42 6.76
N ALA A 41 3.96 1.21 7.10
CA ALA A 41 2.65 0.74 7.54
C ALA A 41 1.55 1.46 6.79
N MET A 42 0.57 0.72 6.28
CA MET A 42 -0.61 1.29 5.65
C MET A 42 -1.48 1.95 6.72
N ARG A 43 -1.86 3.21 6.50
CA ARG A 43 -2.61 4.02 7.46
C ARG A 43 -4.08 4.17 7.09
N SER A 44 -4.38 4.24 5.79
CA SER A 44 -5.75 4.37 5.30
C SER A 44 -5.81 4.02 3.81
N PHE A 45 -7.03 3.96 3.28
CA PHE A 45 -7.27 4.01 1.85
C PHE A 45 -8.66 4.58 1.56
N ASP A 46 -8.85 5.00 0.33
CA ASP A 46 -10.16 5.39 -0.19
C ASP A 46 -10.25 4.98 -1.66
N GLY A 47 -11.31 5.41 -2.34
CA GLY A 47 -11.54 5.07 -3.73
C GLY A 47 -10.44 5.50 -4.69
N SER A 48 -9.50 6.39 -4.34
CA SER A 48 -8.46 6.85 -5.27
C SER A 48 -7.06 6.32 -4.98
N GLY A 49 -6.82 5.77 -3.79
CA GLY A 49 -5.49 5.32 -3.41
C GLY A 49 -5.38 4.85 -1.97
N GLY A 50 -4.21 4.29 -1.66
CA GLY A 50 -3.77 3.96 -0.30
C GLY A 50 -2.89 5.07 0.26
N SER A 51 -2.83 5.18 1.59
CA SER A 51 -1.83 5.98 2.29
C SER A 51 -1.04 5.13 3.27
N TRP A 52 0.25 5.42 3.36
CA TRP A 52 1.21 4.75 4.23
C TRP A 52 1.96 5.78 5.06
N VAL A 53 2.50 5.32 6.19
CA VAL A 53 3.57 5.99 6.91
C VAL A 53 4.85 5.23 6.63
N ALA A 54 5.83 5.92 6.06
CA ALA A 54 7.18 5.44 5.81
C ALA A 54 8.08 5.82 6.99
N THR A 55 8.92 4.92 7.47
CA THR A 55 9.95 5.21 8.47
C THR A 55 11.32 5.16 7.81
N ARG A 56 12.14 6.20 7.99
CA ARG A 56 13.53 6.28 7.51
C ARG A 56 14.52 5.68 8.52
N GLU A 57 15.76 5.51 8.09
CA GLU A 57 16.86 5.00 8.95
C GLU A 57 17.08 5.83 10.22
N ASP A 58 16.87 7.14 10.15
CA ASP A 58 16.97 8.06 11.29
C ASP A 58 15.76 8.01 12.25
N GLY A 59 14.79 7.14 11.97
CA GLY A 59 13.56 6.98 12.73
C GLY A 59 12.48 8.03 12.42
N SER A 60 12.74 9.00 11.54
CA SER A 60 11.73 9.96 11.11
C SER A 60 10.65 9.29 10.26
N THR A 61 9.43 9.82 10.34
CA THR A 61 8.27 9.28 9.61
C THR A 61 7.78 10.24 8.52
N HIS A 62 7.36 9.70 7.39
CA HIS A 62 6.82 10.47 6.26
C HIS A 62 5.51 9.86 5.75
N ASP A 63 4.48 10.69 5.53
CA ASP A 63 3.23 10.25 4.92
C ASP A 63 3.41 10.05 3.41
N VAL A 64 3.03 8.88 2.89
CA VAL A 64 3.12 8.51 1.48
C VAL A 64 1.72 8.20 0.95
N ARG A 65 1.37 8.76 -0.20
CA ARG A 65 0.09 8.52 -0.89
C ARG A 65 0.38 7.91 -2.25
N VAL A 66 -0.23 6.77 -2.54
CA VAL A 66 -0.08 6.10 -3.84
C VAL A 66 -1.46 5.91 -4.47
N THR A 67 -1.61 6.36 -5.72
CA THR A 67 -2.84 6.19 -6.49
C THR A 67 -2.99 4.76 -6.99
N TRP A 68 -4.21 4.25 -7.03
CA TRP A 68 -4.51 2.95 -7.64
C TRP A 68 -4.16 2.95 -9.13
N LEU A 69 -3.39 1.97 -9.58
CA LEU A 69 -2.90 1.90 -10.96
C LEU A 69 -4.02 1.58 -11.94
N GLY A 70 -5.01 0.77 -11.53
CA GLY A 70 -6.21 0.47 -12.30
C GLY A 70 -7.25 1.60 -12.30
N GLY A 71 -6.98 2.69 -11.60
CA GLY A 71 -7.89 3.83 -11.43
C GLY A 71 -8.81 3.70 -10.21
N PRO A 72 -9.79 4.61 -10.07
CA PRO A 72 -10.63 4.67 -8.89
C PRO A 72 -11.49 3.42 -8.67
N ILE A 73 -11.63 3.00 -7.41
CA ILE A 73 -12.40 1.84 -6.97
C ILE A 73 -13.59 2.25 -6.09
N THR A 74 -14.62 1.40 -6.05
CA THR A 74 -15.83 1.65 -5.25
C THR A 74 -16.24 0.46 -4.39
N GLU A 75 -15.57 -0.68 -4.49
CA GLU A 75 -15.93 -1.88 -3.75
C GLU A 75 -14.73 -2.48 -3.00
N ARG A 76 -14.97 -2.98 -1.78
CA ARG A 76 -13.92 -3.54 -0.92
C ARG A 76 -13.10 -4.64 -1.61
N ARG A 77 -13.74 -5.47 -2.45
CA ARG A 77 -13.06 -6.57 -3.16
C ARG A 77 -12.00 -6.09 -4.15
N GLU A 78 -12.15 -4.87 -4.66
CA GLU A 78 -11.21 -4.29 -5.63
C GLU A 78 -9.90 -3.85 -4.97
N VAL A 79 -9.92 -3.58 -3.66
CA VAL A 79 -8.74 -3.13 -2.92
C VAL A 79 -7.59 -4.14 -3.03
N ARG A 80 -7.90 -5.45 -2.95
CA ARG A 80 -6.89 -6.50 -3.12
C ARG A 80 -6.25 -6.45 -4.52
N ARG A 81 -7.05 -6.26 -5.57
CA ARG A 81 -6.56 -6.16 -6.96
C ARG A 81 -5.58 -5.00 -7.09
N GLU A 82 -5.93 -3.83 -6.55
CA GLU A 82 -5.08 -2.63 -6.66
C GLU A 82 -3.81 -2.71 -5.80
N ILE A 83 -3.89 -3.31 -4.60
CA ILE A 83 -2.71 -3.53 -3.75
C ILE A 83 -1.74 -4.50 -4.43
N VAL A 84 -2.23 -5.61 -4.98
CA VAL A 84 -1.38 -6.57 -5.71
C VAL A 84 -0.74 -5.89 -6.92
N ALA A 85 -1.50 -5.12 -7.70
CA ALA A 85 -0.96 -4.38 -8.83
C ALA A 85 0.15 -3.39 -8.42
N LEU A 86 -0.01 -2.68 -7.28
CA LEU A 86 1.04 -1.83 -6.73
C LEU A 86 2.26 -2.63 -6.30
N TYR A 87 2.06 -3.77 -5.64
CA TYR A 87 3.14 -4.64 -5.19
C TYR A 87 3.97 -5.17 -6.39
N ASP A 88 3.31 -5.67 -7.43
CA ASP A 88 3.96 -6.18 -8.63
C ASP A 88 4.75 -5.10 -9.35
N ALA A 89 4.13 -3.92 -9.51
CA ALA A 89 4.79 -2.77 -10.11
C ALA A 89 5.98 -2.30 -9.25
N ALA A 90 5.89 -2.36 -7.92
CA ALA A 90 6.99 -2.04 -7.03
C ALA A 90 8.14 -3.05 -7.16
N CYS A 91 7.83 -4.34 -7.22
CA CYS A 91 8.81 -5.40 -7.43
C CYS A 91 9.55 -5.21 -8.76
N ALA A 92 8.82 -4.97 -9.84
CA ALA A 92 9.40 -4.66 -11.15
C ALA A 92 10.27 -3.38 -11.12
N HIS A 93 9.81 -2.33 -10.45
CA HIS A 93 10.55 -1.07 -10.31
C HIS A 93 11.87 -1.26 -9.54
N LEU A 94 11.86 -2.09 -8.51
CA LEU A 94 13.01 -2.32 -7.62
C LEU A 94 13.90 -3.49 -8.08
N GLY A 95 13.51 -4.23 -9.13
CA GLY A 95 14.23 -5.42 -9.59
C GLY A 95 14.15 -6.60 -8.61
N VAL A 96 13.06 -6.69 -7.85
CA VAL A 96 12.78 -7.77 -6.90
C VAL A 96 11.83 -8.78 -7.54
N GLU A 97 12.06 -10.07 -7.34
CA GLU A 97 11.12 -11.12 -7.78
C GLU A 97 9.90 -11.16 -6.85
N PRO A 98 8.66 -11.06 -7.38
CA PRO A 98 7.46 -11.04 -6.56
C PRO A 98 7.19 -12.41 -5.89
N ARG A 99 6.62 -12.38 -4.69
CA ARG A 99 6.09 -13.59 -4.02
C ARG A 99 4.75 -13.98 -4.67
N PRO A 100 4.37 -15.27 -4.65
CA PRO A 100 3.04 -15.70 -5.07
C PRO A 100 1.93 -14.96 -4.29
N HIS A 101 0.86 -14.57 -4.99
CA HIS A 101 -0.31 -13.93 -4.39
C HIS A 101 -1.38 -14.97 -4.05
N ASP A 102 -1.24 -15.63 -2.92
CA ASP A 102 -2.25 -16.56 -2.40
C ASP A 102 -3.46 -15.82 -1.79
#